data_AF-A0A316PWA2-F1
#
_entry.id   AF-A0A316PWA2-F1
#
_cell.length_a   1.000
_cell.length_b   1.000
_cell.length_c   1.000
_cell.angle_alpha   90.00
_cell.angle_beta   90.00
_cell.angle_gamma   90.00
#
_symmetry.space_group_name_H-M   'P 1'
#
loop_
_entity.id
_entity.type
_entity.pdbx_description
1 polymer ?
#
loop_
_entity_poly.entity_id
_entity_poly.type
_entity_poly.pdbx_seq_one_letter_code
_entity_poly.pdbx_strand_id
1 'polypeptide(L)'
;MVNSAYSLTTHGTLHFGEPHTQSQGTYRLTKGDFAREYHVYACEWEPGEIRFYVDDVLYFTEKDWFTKKDGADKAAYPAPFDQPFYMILNVAVGGSWVGYPDKTTQFGENARLVVDYVRVYQKDEF
;
A
#
# COMPACT_ATOMS: atom_id res chain seq x y z
N MET A 1 -16.47 -3.93 -27.01
CA MET A 1 -15.57 -4.71 -26.14
C MET A 1 -14.86 -3.73 -25.23
N VAL A 2 -15.20 -3.71 -23.94
CA VAL A 2 -14.60 -2.78 -22.98
C VAL A 2 -13.28 -3.38 -22.53
N ASN A 3 -12.19 -2.69 -22.84
CA ASN A 3 -10.83 -3.08 -22.50
C ASN A 3 -10.72 -3.18 -20.96
N SER A 4 -10.18 -4.27 -20.43
CA SER A 4 -10.16 -4.61 -18.99
C SER A 4 -9.15 -3.79 -18.18
N ALA A 5 -9.14 -2.47 -18.35
CA ALA A 5 -8.16 -1.55 -17.74
C ALA A 5 -8.44 -1.23 -16.26
N TYR A 6 -9.20 -2.07 -15.56
CA TYR A 6 -9.54 -1.87 -14.16
C TYR A 6 -8.92 -3.00 -13.34
N SER A 7 -8.02 -2.63 -12.42
CA SER A 7 -7.32 -3.60 -11.60
C SER A 7 -8.27 -4.15 -10.55
N LEU A 8 -8.59 -5.43 -10.68
CA LEU A 8 -9.21 -6.20 -9.60
C LEU A 8 -8.22 -6.48 -8.46
N THR A 9 -6.96 -6.06 -8.61
CA THR A 9 -5.87 -6.35 -7.69
C THR A 9 -5.45 -5.09 -6.95
N THR A 10 -5.32 -5.20 -5.63
CA THR A 10 -4.65 -4.22 -4.77
C THR A 10 -3.37 -4.80 -4.21
N HIS A 11 -2.47 -3.92 -3.78
CA HIS A 11 -1.12 -4.25 -3.31
C HIS A 11 -0.88 -3.60 -1.95
N GLY A 12 -0.40 -4.39 -0.98
CA GLY A 12 0.14 -3.92 0.28
C GLY A 12 1.63 -4.21 0.29
N THR A 13 2.47 -3.19 0.46
CA THR A 13 3.92 -3.31 0.32
C THR A 13 4.65 -2.62 1.47
N LEU A 14 5.61 -3.30 2.08
CA LEU A 14 6.64 -2.70 2.93
C LEU A 14 7.90 -2.53 2.11
N HIS A 15 8.48 -1.33 2.09
CA HIS A 15 9.81 -1.06 1.54
C HIS A 15 10.76 -0.76 2.69
N PHE A 16 11.90 -1.45 2.74
CA PHE A 16 12.83 -1.38 3.86
C PHE A 16 14.24 -1.82 3.43
N GLY A 17 15.17 -1.82 4.38
CA GLY A 17 16.51 -2.34 4.17
C GLY A 17 17.50 -1.36 3.52
N GLU A 18 18.77 -1.63 3.78
CA GLU A 18 19.94 -1.13 3.05
C GLU A 18 20.87 -2.35 2.87
N PRO A 19 21.09 -2.88 1.64
CA PRO A 19 20.46 -2.44 0.40
C PRO A 19 18.93 -2.58 0.43
N HIS A 20 18.27 -1.75 -0.37
CA HIS A 20 16.81 -1.72 -0.51
C HIS A 20 16.24 -3.11 -0.83
N THR A 21 15.12 -3.42 -0.18
CA THR A 21 14.25 -4.54 -0.49
C THR A 21 12.79 -4.16 -0.26
N GLN A 22 11.88 -5.06 -0.60
CA GLN A 22 10.46 -4.92 -0.34
C GLN A 22 9.80 -6.27 -0.07
N SER A 23 8.72 -6.25 0.69
CA SER A 23 7.81 -7.38 0.83
C SER A 23 6.39 -6.96 0.46
N GLN A 24 5.74 -7.76 -0.38
CA GLN A 24 4.49 -7.38 -1.04
C GLN A 24 3.47 -8.50 -1.01
N GLY A 25 2.28 -8.18 -0.51
CA GLY A 25 1.08 -9.00 -0.67
C GLY A 25 0.13 -8.40 -1.71
N THR A 26 -0.71 -9.25 -2.28
CA THR A 26 -1.76 -8.81 -3.21
C THR A 26 -3.09 -9.42 -2.83
N TYR A 27 -4.16 -8.70 -3.12
CA TYR A 27 -5.51 -9.22 -3.01
C TYR A 27 -6.28 -8.94 -4.28
N ARG A 28 -6.99 -9.95 -4.77
CA ARG A 28 -7.82 -9.85 -5.97
C ARG A 28 -9.29 -10.00 -5.63
N LEU A 29 -10.09 -9.01 -5.99
CA LEU A 29 -11.54 -9.08 -5.90
C LEU A 29 -12.08 -10.25 -6.72
N THR A 30 -13.03 -10.98 -6.14
CA THR A 30 -13.82 -12.00 -6.84
C THR A 30 -15.07 -11.41 -7.51
N LYS A 31 -15.50 -10.23 -7.05
CA LYS A 31 -16.62 -9.43 -7.56
C LYS A 31 -16.38 -7.95 -7.23
N GLY A 32 -16.92 -7.04 -8.03
CA GLY A 32 -16.77 -5.60 -7.87
C GLY A 32 -15.56 -5.06 -8.62
N ASP A 33 -15.18 -3.81 -8.33
CA ASP A 33 -14.09 -3.11 -9.00
C ASP A 33 -13.53 -1.98 -8.11
N PHE A 34 -12.24 -2.06 -7.78
CA PHE A 34 -11.55 -1.09 -6.92
C PHE A 34 -11.60 0.36 -7.43
N ALA A 35 -11.80 0.58 -8.73
CA ALA A 35 -11.87 1.91 -9.31
C ALA A 35 -13.30 2.47 -9.39
N ARG A 36 -14.33 1.67 -9.12
CA ARG A 36 -15.74 2.05 -9.30
C ARG A 36 -16.55 2.08 -8.02
N GLU A 37 -16.10 1.37 -7.00
CA GLU A 37 -16.78 1.22 -5.72
C GLU A 37 -15.92 1.80 -4.60
N TYR A 38 -16.55 2.22 -3.50
CA TYR A 38 -15.81 2.54 -2.28
C TYR A 38 -15.41 1.25 -1.59
N HIS A 39 -14.15 1.18 -1.19
CA HIS A 39 -13.57 0.08 -0.42
C HIS A 39 -12.90 0.62 0.82
N VAL A 40 -12.93 -0.16 1.90
CA VAL A 40 -12.24 0.21 3.15
C VAL A 40 -10.87 -0.46 3.15
N TYR A 41 -9.83 0.35 3.00
CA TYR A 41 -8.45 -0.10 3.18
C TYR A 41 -8.02 0.13 4.61
N ALA A 42 -7.39 -0.87 5.23
CA ALA A 42 -6.78 -0.72 6.55
C ALA A 42 -5.35 -1.25 6.56
N CYS A 43 -4.50 -0.54 7.32
CA CYS A 43 -3.17 -0.97 7.70
C CYS A 43 -3.15 -0.97 9.22
N GLU A 44 -3.07 -2.16 9.81
CA GLU A 44 -2.84 -2.30 11.24
C GLU A 44 -1.34 -2.46 11.46
N TRP A 45 -0.78 -1.58 12.28
CA TRP A 45 0.66 -1.52 12.53
C TRP A 45 0.90 -1.61 14.02
N GLU A 46 1.52 -2.72 14.43
CA GLU A 46 1.84 -3.05 15.81
C GLU A 46 3.36 -3.25 15.96
N PRO A 47 3.92 -3.21 17.18
CA PRO A 47 5.31 -3.59 17.40
C PRO A 47 5.56 -5.03 16.95
N GLY A 48 6.15 -5.17 15.76
CA GLY A 48 6.62 -6.43 15.22
C GLY A 48 5.69 -7.12 14.21
N GLU A 49 4.57 -6.51 13.83
CA GLU A 49 3.83 -6.92 12.64
C GLU A 49 3.07 -5.76 11.98
N ILE A 50 2.96 -5.83 10.66
CA ILE A 50 2.10 -4.94 9.87
C ILE A 50 1.15 -5.79 9.04
N ARG A 51 -0.16 -5.53 9.17
CA ARG A 51 -1.25 -6.26 8.53
C ARG A 51 -2.02 -5.35 7.59
N PHE A 52 -2.28 -5.80 6.37
CA PHE A 52 -3.09 -5.07 5.39
C PHE A 52 -4.41 -5.77 5.13
N TYR A 53 -5.45 -4.95 5.08
CA TYR A 53 -6.82 -5.37 4.86
C TYR A 53 -7.45 -4.58 3.73
N VAL A 54 -8.42 -5.22 3.07
CA VAL A 54 -9.38 -4.53 2.23
C VAL A 54 -10.76 -5.15 2.49
N ASP A 55 -11.75 -4.30 2.77
CA ASP A 55 -13.11 -4.71 3.13
C ASP A 55 -13.14 -5.78 4.25
N ASP A 56 -12.42 -5.51 5.33
CA ASP A 56 -12.24 -6.40 6.50
C ASP A 56 -11.54 -7.75 6.21
N VAL A 57 -11.08 -7.98 4.97
CA VAL A 57 -10.31 -9.17 4.61
C VAL A 57 -8.82 -8.92 4.81
N LEU A 58 -8.22 -9.60 5.79
CA LEU A 58 -6.77 -9.69 5.94
C LEU A 58 -6.19 -10.39 4.70
N TYR A 59 -5.33 -9.71 3.96
CA TYR A 59 -4.70 -10.29 2.77
C TYR A 59 -3.18 -10.32 2.81
N PHE A 60 -2.56 -9.57 3.72
CA PHE A 60 -1.11 -9.57 3.86
C PHE A 60 -0.69 -9.29 5.29
N THR A 61 0.31 -10.02 5.76
CA THR A 61 0.95 -9.82 7.06
C THR A 61 2.46 -9.90 6.84
N GLU A 62 3.17 -8.89 7.28
CA GLU A 62 4.64 -8.87 7.30
C GLU A 62 5.13 -8.80 8.75
N LYS A 63 6.19 -9.55 9.07
CA LYS A 63 6.80 -9.68 10.40
C LYS A 63 8.33 -9.75 10.37
N ASP A 64 8.92 -9.74 9.18
CA ASP A 64 10.36 -9.85 8.95
C ASP A 64 10.83 -8.68 8.07
N TRP A 65 11.32 -7.65 8.75
CA TRP A 65 11.95 -6.52 8.10
C TRP A 65 13.23 -6.13 8.85
N PHE A 66 14.05 -5.33 8.17
CA PHE A 66 15.28 -4.82 8.75
C PHE A 66 15.63 -3.46 8.15
N THR A 67 16.54 -2.77 8.81
CA THR A 67 17.26 -1.64 8.24
C THR A 67 18.69 -1.62 8.77
N LYS A 68 19.59 -0.97 8.04
CA LYS A 68 20.93 -0.65 8.52
C LYS A 68 21.36 0.70 7.92
N LYS A 69 22.36 1.33 8.52
CA LYS A 69 23.08 2.42 7.86
C LYS A 69 24.22 1.82 7.03
N ASP A 70 24.64 2.51 5.98
CA ASP A 70 25.79 2.06 5.19
C ASP A 70 27.03 1.92 6.08
N GLY A 71 27.75 0.81 5.92
CA GLY A 71 28.88 0.42 6.76
C GLY A 71 28.57 0.05 8.23
N ALA A 72 27.30 -0.03 8.64
CA ALA A 72 26.90 -0.38 10.00
C ALA A 72 26.21 -1.76 10.09
N ASP A 73 26.13 -2.30 11.30
CA ASP A 73 25.29 -3.46 11.62
C ASP A 73 23.79 -3.14 11.48
N LYS A 74 22.97 -4.20 11.43
CA LYS A 74 21.51 -4.06 11.41
C LYS A 74 21.04 -3.30 12.66
N ALA A 75 20.13 -2.36 12.46
CA ALA A 75 19.43 -1.71 13.56
C ALA A 75 18.57 -2.75 14.31
N ALA A 76 18.30 -2.49 15.59
CA ALA A 76 17.41 -3.33 16.38
C ALA A 76 15.99 -3.34 15.77
N TYR A 77 15.39 -4.51 15.71
CA TYR A 77 13.98 -4.64 15.36
C TYR A 77 13.10 -3.93 16.41
N PRO A 78 12.06 -3.16 16.02
CA PRO A 78 11.40 -3.13 14.72
C PRO A 78 11.78 -1.96 13.80
N ALA A 79 12.99 -1.42 13.88
CA ALA A 79 13.45 -0.41 12.91
C ALA A 79 13.37 -0.94 11.45
N PRO A 80 12.90 -0.14 10.47
CA PRO A 80 12.66 1.31 10.53
C PRO A 80 11.21 1.72 10.82
N PHE A 81 10.34 0.78 11.18
CA PHE A 81 8.91 1.02 11.46
C PHE A 81 8.66 1.22 12.96
N ASP A 82 9.58 1.92 13.63
CA ASP A 82 9.57 2.28 15.04
C ASP A 82 9.68 3.81 15.27
N GLN A 83 9.45 4.58 14.20
CA GLN A 83 9.53 6.05 14.19
C GLN A 83 8.21 6.66 13.68
N PRO A 84 7.99 7.97 13.84
CA PRO A 84 6.81 8.64 13.27
C PRO A 84 6.79 8.61 11.74
N PHE A 85 5.62 8.36 11.16
CA PHE A 85 5.38 8.41 9.71
C PHE A 85 4.25 9.40 9.38
N TYR A 86 4.28 9.93 8.16
CA TYR A 86 3.18 10.69 7.59
C TYR A 86 2.26 9.77 6.78
N MET A 87 0.96 10.04 6.83
CA MET A 87 0.00 9.44 5.90
C MET A 87 -0.08 10.29 4.63
N ILE A 88 0.11 9.66 3.48
CA ILE A 88 0.09 10.32 2.17
C ILE A 88 -0.94 9.63 1.28
N LEU A 89 -1.78 10.42 0.62
CA LEU A 89 -2.75 9.96 -0.37
C LEU A 89 -2.47 10.68 -1.68
N ASN A 90 -2.27 9.93 -2.76
CA ASN A 90 -2.02 10.50 -4.07
C ASN A 90 -2.64 9.64 -5.18
N VAL A 91 -2.92 10.26 -6.32
CA VAL A 91 -3.22 9.58 -7.58
C VAL A 91 -2.05 9.77 -8.52
N ALA A 92 -1.28 8.71 -8.75
CA ALA A 92 -0.18 8.74 -9.71
C ALA A 92 -0.69 8.49 -11.13
N VAL A 93 -0.05 9.12 -12.10
CA VAL A 93 -0.33 8.93 -13.52
C VAL A 93 0.93 8.41 -14.19
N GLY A 94 0.93 7.10 -14.43
CA GLY A 94 2.04 6.39 -15.05
C GLY A 94 3.23 6.12 -14.13
N GLY A 95 4.29 5.58 -14.73
CA GLY A 95 5.55 5.26 -14.07
C GLY A 95 6.15 3.96 -14.61
N SER A 96 7.36 3.64 -14.18
CA SER A 96 8.05 2.41 -14.61
C SER A 96 7.27 1.13 -14.31
N TRP A 97 6.45 1.14 -13.25
CA TRP A 97 5.70 -0.03 -12.81
C TRP A 97 4.39 -0.25 -13.59
N VAL A 98 3.63 0.81 -13.86
CA VAL A 98 2.30 0.73 -14.52
C VAL A 98 2.31 1.11 -16.00
N GLY A 99 3.46 1.56 -16.53
CA GLY A 99 3.60 2.12 -17.86
C GLY A 99 3.42 3.64 -17.89
N TYR A 100 4.02 4.30 -18.88
CA TYR A 100 3.89 5.75 -19.06
C TYR A 100 2.62 6.09 -19.86
N PRO A 101 1.95 7.21 -19.56
CA PRO A 101 0.82 7.66 -20.36
C PRO A 101 1.26 7.97 -21.80
N ASP A 102 0.37 7.74 -22.75
CA ASP A 102 0.55 8.03 -24.16
C ASP A 102 -0.69 8.70 -24.77
N LYS A 103 -0.71 8.86 -26.09
CA LYS A 103 -1.83 9.50 -26.82
C LYS A 103 -3.17 8.76 -26.69
N THR A 104 -3.16 7.51 -26.22
CA THR A 104 -4.36 6.69 -25.97
C THR A 104 -4.84 6.79 -24.53
N THR A 105 -4.06 7.39 -23.64
CA THR A 105 -4.43 7.56 -22.22
C THR A 105 -5.56 8.58 -22.10
N GLN A 106 -6.68 8.14 -21.53
CA GLN A 106 -7.87 8.97 -21.37
C GLN A 106 -7.89 9.61 -19.98
N PHE A 107 -7.82 10.94 -19.95
CA PHE A 107 -8.08 11.74 -18.75
C PHE A 107 -9.48 12.33 -18.86
N GLY A 108 -10.43 11.74 -18.12
CA GLY A 108 -11.80 12.24 -18.00
C GLY A 108 -12.18 12.42 -16.53
N GLU A 109 -13.46 12.63 -16.25
CA GLU A 109 -13.96 12.83 -14.88
C GLU A 109 -13.63 11.67 -13.92
N ASN A 110 -13.33 10.49 -14.45
CA ASN A 110 -12.98 9.29 -13.69
C ASN A 110 -11.49 9.21 -13.32
N ALA A 111 -10.65 10.15 -13.78
CA ALA A 111 -9.23 10.23 -13.39
C ALA A 111 -9.07 10.97 -12.06
N ARG A 112 -9.66 10.42 -10.99
CA ARG A 112 -9.66 11.03 -9.65
C ARG A 112 -9.52 9.98 -8.56
N LEU A 113 -8.85 10.36 -7.47
CA LEU A 113 -8.94 9.64 -6.20
C LEU A 113 -10.05 10.29 -5.38
N VAL A 114 -11.08 9.52 -5.03
CA VAL A 114 -12.18 9.98 -4.19
C VAL A 114 -12.04 9.33 -2.82
N VAL A 115 -11.97 10.14 -1.77
CA VAL A 115 -11.80 9.68 -0.39
C VAL A 115 -12.98 10.21 0.42
N ASP A 116 -13.80 9.29 0.93
CA ASP A 116 -14.93 9.65 1.81
C ASP A 116 -14.43 9.97 3.23
N TYR A 117 -13.51 9.17 3.77
CA TYR A 117 -12.92 9.42 5.07
C TYR A 117 -11.52 8.83 5.22
N VAL A 118 -10.81 9.35 6.22
CA VAL A 118 -9.57 8.78 6.78
C VAL A 118 -9.74 8.76 8.29
N ARG A 119 -9.34 7.65 8.93
CA ARG A 119 -9.36 7.53 10.40
C ARG A 119 -8.04 6.91 10.86
N VAL A 120 -7.57 7.36 12.01
CA VAL A 120 -6.40 6.83 12.69
C VAL A 120 -6.81 6.49 14.11
N TYR A 121 -6.44 5.29 14.56
CA TYR A 121 -6.70 4.82 15.91
C TYR A 121 -5.36 4.45 16.54
N GLN A 122 -5.19 4.81 17.80
CA GLN A 122 -4.00 4.49 18.59
C GLN A 122 -4.45 3.63 19.77
N LYS A 123 -3.78 2.50 19.99
CA LYS A 123 -3.96 1.74 21.23
C LYS A 123 -3.19 2.42 22.35
N ASP A 124 -3.75 2.38 23.56
CA ASP A 124 -3.12 2.91 24.77
C ASP A 124 -1.89 2.08 25.20
N GLU A 125 -1.89 0.78 24.87
CA GLU A 125 -0.83 -0.18 25.16
C GLU A 125 -0.80 -1.35 24.15
N PHE A 126 0.31 -2.08 24.11
CA PHE A 126 0.56 -3.26 23.27
C PHE A 126 1.13 -4.43 24.07
#